data_AF-A0A972K596-F1
#
_entry.id   AF-A0A972K596-F1
#
_cell.length_a   1.000
_cell.length_b   1.000
_cell.length_c   1.000
_cell.angle_alpha   90.00
_cell.angle_beta   90.00
_cell.angle_gamma   90.00
#
_symmetry.space_group_name_H-M   'P 1'
#
loop_
_entity.id
_entity.type
_entity.pdbx_description
1 polymer ?
#
loop_
_entity_poly.entity_id
_entity_poly.type
_entity_poly.pdbx_seq_one_letter_code
_entity_poly.pdbx_strand_id
1 'polypeptide(L)'
;MTTEKNHITTKTTKQKTPIPSRMQKKDIHALLQQAEDNDDLIPITETLKGRVIFRTKDIRTIGKLKRRAERNSFIHEVLINRIKDGIEATAFEMVTKAYDIPMSEGYKLMGIPQSTLRRRLNKGKLLPNESDRVYRYAELMTKATEMMQKDSNRAASWFKKPMEIFGGETPLQHAITEIGAREVEDLIGRIRHGVFS
;
A
#
# COMPACT_ATOMS: atom_id res chain seq x y z
N MET A 1 20.34 56.16 -34.07
CA MET A 1 19.23 55.51 -33.35
C MET A 1 19.69 54.09 -33.02
N THR A 2 20.47 53.87 -31.93
CA THR A 2 19.97 53.41 -30.61
C THR A 2 18.92 52.29 -30.77
N THR A 3 19.11 51.04 -30.33
CA THR A 3 19.60 50.62 -29.00
C THR A 3 20.00 49.15 -29.02
N GLU A 4 21.20 48.86 -28.52
CA GLU A 4 21.63 47.58 -27.96
C GLU A 4 21.05 47.48 -26.53
N LYS A 5 20.31 46.42 -26.19
CA LYS A 5 20.02 46.07 -24.78
C LYS A 5 19.88 44.56 -24.58
N ASN A 6 20.95 44.02 -23.99
CA ASN A 6 21.00 42.91 -23.02
C ASN A 6 19.67 42.56 -22.35
N HIS A 7 19.37 41.26 -22.17
CA HIS A 7 19.18 40.72 -20.81
C HIS A 7 19.00 39.19 -20.73
N ILE A 8 19.86 38.61 -19.87
CA ILE A 8 19.59 37.57 -18.87
C ILE A 8 19.48 36.10 -19.33
N THR A 9 20.61 35.42 -19.14
CA THR A 9 20.71 34.08 -18.56
C THR A 9 19.82 33.92 -17.32
N THR A 10 18.78 33.08 -17.37
CA THR A 10 18.29 32.41 -16.16
C THR A 10 18.41 30.90 -16.31
N LYS A 11 19.33 30.36 -15.50
CA LYS A 11 19.42 28.97 -15.11
C LYS A 11 18.02 28.47 -14.71
N THR A 12 17.44 27.53 -15.46
CA THR A 12 16.30 26.74 -14.96
C THR A 12 16.83 25.79 -13.90
N THR A 13 16.91 26.32 -12.69
CA THR A 13 17.26 25.60 -11.48
C THR A 13 16.13 24.62 -11.16
N LYS A 14 16.52 23.36 -10.96
CA LYS A 14 15.73 22.27 -10.37
C LYS A 14 14.61 22.76 -9.44
N GLN A 15 13.36 22.57 -9.83
CA GLN A 15 12.28 22.39 -8.86
C GLN A 15 11.91 20.91 -8.84
N LYS A 16 12.69 20.17 -8.04
CA LYS A 16 12.24 18.92 -7.44
C LYS A 16 11.09 19.29 -6.51
N THR A 17 9.85 19.17 -6.96
CA THR A 17 8.70 19.22 -6.05
C THR A 17 8.85 18.00 -5.12
N PRO A 18 8.98 18.19 -3.80
CA PRO A 18 9.17 17.07 -2.90
C PRO A 18 7.87 16.27 -2.86
N ILE A 19 7.96 15.02 -3.30
CA ILE A 19 6.97 13.96 -3.08
C ILE A 19 6.55 14.02 -1.60
N PRO A 20 5.25 14.12 -1.27
CA PRO A 20 4.82 13.95 0.12
C PRO A 20 4.94 12.46 0.48
N SER A 21 6.15 12.03 0.85
CA SER A 21 6.44 10.76 1.54
C SER A 21 5.90 10.74 2.98
N ARG A 22 5.00 11.67 3.36
CA ARG A 22 4.95 12.20 4.72
C ARG A 22 3.53 12.35 5.23
N MET A 23 3.14 11.46 6.16
CA MET A 23 2.10 11.77 7.14
C MET A 23 2.63 12.92 8.01
N GLN A 24 1.97 14.08 8.01
CA GLN A 24 2.43 15.20 8.82
C GLN A 24 1.94 15.05 10.27
N LYS A 25 2.70 15.62 11.22
CA LYS A 25 2.39 15.52 12.66
C LYS A 25 0.98 16.02 13.01
N LYS A 26 0.47 16.99 12.25
CA LYS A 26 -0.89 17.53 12.35
C LYS A 26 -1.96 16.51 11.95
N ASP A 27 -1.68 15.69 10.93
CA ASP A 27 -2.60 14.65 10.44
C ASP A 27 -2.71 13.52 11.49
N ILE A 28 -1.59 13.19 12.17
CA ILE A 28 -1.57 12.22 13.28
C ILE A 28 -2.42 12.71 14.47
N HIS A 29 -2.36 14.00 14.80
CA HIS A 29 -3.09 14.54 15.95
C HIS A 29 -4.61 14.57 15.74
N ALA A 30 -5.07 14.96 14.54
CA ALA A 30 -6.49 14.94 14.18
C ALA A 30 -7.08 13.52 14.21
N LEU A 31 -6.31 12.53 13.73
CA LEU A 31 -6.73 11.12 13.71
C LEU A 31 -6.79 10.49 15.10
N LEU A 32 -5.95 10.95 16.05
CA LEU A 32 -5.98 10.50 17.44
C LEU A 32 -7.13 11.10 18.25
N GLN A 33 -7.72 12.22 17.83
CA GLN A 33 -8.88 12.83 18.51
C GLN A 33 -10.20 12.14 18.16
N GLN A 34 -10.26 11.39 17.06
CA GLN A 34 -11.45 10.66 16.57
C GLN A 34 -11.43 9.16 16.92
N ALA A 35 -10.33 8.69 17.52
CA ALA A 35 -10.15 7.30 17.90
C ALA A 35 -10.78 7.02 19.26
N GLU A 36 -11.91 6.28 19.30
CA GLU A 36 -12.40 5.68 20.54
C GLU A 36 -11.36 4.70 21.11
N ASP A 37 -11.33 4.51 22.43
CA ASP A 37 -10.33 3.70 23.16
C ASP A 37 -10.44 2.17 22.93
N ASN A 38 -11.14 1.74 21.88
CA ASN A 38 -11.22 0.33 21.48
C ASN A 38 -9.95 -0.07 20.68
N ASP A 39 -9.37 -1.24 20.98
CA ASP A 39 -8.21 -1.84 20.28
C ASP A 39 -8.57 -2.34 18.86
N ASP A 40 -9.56 -1.71 18.23
CA ASP A 40 -10.05 -2.00 16.89
C ASP A 40 -9.06 -1.47 15.84
N LEU A 41 -9.18 -2.01 14.62
CA LEU A 41 -8.53 -1.44 13.44
C LEU A 41 -9.11 -0.05 13.19
N ILE A 42 -8.49 1.00 13.74
CA ILE A 42 -8.91 2.36 13.45
C ILE A 42 -8.46 2.74 12.02
N PRO A 43 -9.26 3.51 11.28
CA PRO A 43 -8.97 4.01 9.94
C PRO A 43 -7.81 5.04 9.88
N ILE A 44 -6.67 4.82 10.55
CA ILE A 44 -5.51 5.73 10.54
C ILE A 44 -4.48 5.39 9.45
N THR A 45 -4.89 4.86 8.30
CA THR A 45 -3.99 4.94 7.15
C THR A 45 -4.77 5.23 5.88
N GLU A 46 -4.37 6.31 5.19
CA GLU A 46 -4.78 6.57 3.79
C GLU A 46 -4.39 5.41 2.86
N THR A 47 -3.66 4.40 3.35
CA THR A 47 -3.17 3.25 2.61
C THR A 47 -3.89 1.97 2.99
N LEU A 48 -4.02 1.05 2.03
CA LEU A 48 -4.64 -0.25 2.28
C LEU A 48 -3.79 -1.12 3.21
N LYS A 49 -2.46 -1.07 3.08
CA LYS A 49 -1.51 -1.80 3.93
C LYS A 49 -1.72 -1.52 5.41
N GLY A 50 -1.93 -0.27 5.78
CA GLY A 50 -2.07 0.04 7.20
C GLY A 50 -3.41 -0.38 7.78
N ARG A 51 -4.49 -0.33 6.99
CA ARG A 51 -5.82 -0.79 7.39
C ARG A 51 -5.88 -2.29 7.68
N VAL A 52 -5.01 -3.08 7.05
CA VAL A 52 -4.99 -4.55 7.21
C VAL A 52 -3.97 -5.05 8.22
N ILE A 53 -3.13 -4.18 8.81
CA ILE A 53 -2.05 -4.56 9.73
C ILE A 53 -2.12 -3.81 11.05
N PHE A 54 -2.17 -2.47 11.00
CA PHE A 54 -1.85 -1.66 12.16
C PHE A 54 -3.11 -1.39 12.98
N ARG A 55 -2.97 -1.55 14.30
CA ARG A 55 -3.97 -1.10 15.26
C ARG A 55 -3.64 0.30 15.77
N THR A 56 -4.60 0.91 16.43
CA THR A 56 -4.48 2.25 17.04
C THR A 56 -3.26 2.42 17.90
N LYS A 57 -2.98 1.45 18.78
CA LYS A 57 -1.83 1.48 19.67
C LYS A 57 -0.50 1.46 18.92
N ASP A 58 -0.44 0.76 17.80
CA ASP A 58 0.75 0.67 16.94
C ASP A 58 1.03 2.05 16.34
N ILE A 59 0.00 2.68 15.77
CA ILE A 59 0.08 4.04 15.20
C ILE A 59 0.44 5.08 16.25
N ARG A 60 -0.19 5.02 17.44
CA ARG A 60 0.11 5.93 18.57
C ARG A 60 1.57 5.81 18.98
N THR A 61 2.11 4.59 18.96
CA THR A 61 3.53 4.33 19.27
C THR A 61 4.44 4.89 18.18
N ILE A 62 4.16 4.61 16.91
CA ILE A 62 4.90 5.16 15.75
C ILE A 62 4.96 6.69 15.81
N GLY A 63 3.85 7.35 16.16
CA GLY A 63 3.77 8.81 16.29
C GLY A 63 4.61 9.42 17.42
N LYS A 64 4.93 8.64 18.46
CA LYS A 64 5.79 9.07 19.59
C LYS A 64 7.28 8.94 19.27
N LEU A 65 7.66 7.97 18.45
CA LEU A 65 9.05 7.67 18.08
C LEU A 65 9.69 8.81 17.26
N LYS A 66 10.83 9.32 17.74
CA LYS A 66 11.51 10.49 17.16
C LYS A 66 12.44 10.11 16.02
N ARG A 67 13.22 9.05 16.18
CA ARG A 67 14.22 8.67 15.16
C ARG A 67 13.57 7.85 14.05
N ARG A 68 14.01 8.09 12.81
CA ARG A 68 13.52 7.35 11.63
C ARG A 68 13.85 5.85 11.72
N ALA A 69 15.07 5.52 12.14
CA ALA A 69 15.50 4.13 12.29
C ALA A 69 14.62 3.37 13.30
N GLU A 70 14.29 4.00 14.44
CA GLU A 70 13.39 3.41 15.45
C GLU A 70 12.00 3.15 14.88
N ARG A 71 11.41 4.14 14.19
CA ARG A 71 10.09 3.96 13.55
C ARG A 71 10.10 2.80 12.56
N ASN A 72 11.12 2.74 11.70
CA ASN A 72 11.22 1.67 10.71
C ASN A 72 11.37 0.29 11.37
N SER A 73 12.20 0.20 12.41
CA SER A 73 12.38 -1.04 13.18
C SER A 73 11.07 -1.49 13.81
N PHE A 74 10.36 -0.57 14.49
CA PHE A 74 9.08 -0.88 15.14
C PHE A 74 8.00 -1.28 14.13
N ILE A 75 7.88 -0.55 13.00
CA ILE A 75 6.96 -0.89 11.92
C ILE A 75 7.23 -2.30 11.39
N HIS A 76 8.50 -2.64 11.17
CA HIS A 76 8.91 -3.95 10.67
C HIS A 76 8.60 -5.07 11.66
N GLU A 77 8.87 -4.84 12.95
CA GLU A 77 8.51 -5.79 14.02
C GLU A 77 7.00 -6.03 14.09
N VAL A 78 6.20 -4.97 14.10
CA VAL A 78 4.73 -5.08 14.11
C VAL A 78 4.24 -5.85 12.89
N LEU A 79 4.78 -5.55 11.70
CA LEU A 79 4.41 -6.26 10.47
C LEU A 79 4.66 -7.76 10.58
N ILE A 80 5.87 -8.16 10.97
CA ILE A 80 6.23 -9.58 11.12
C ILE A 80 5.32 -10.25 12.14
N ASN A 81 5.14 -9.64 13.30
CA ASN A 81 4.37 -10.25 14.39
C ASN A 81 2.89 -10.39 14.00
N ARG A 82 2.29 -9.37 13.37
CA ARG A 82 0.89 -9.43 12.92
C ARG A 82 0.66 -10.49 11.86
N ILE A 83 1.57 -10.61 10.89
CA ILE A 83 1.47 -11.65 9.86
C ILE A 83 1.63 -13.03 10.51
N LYS A 84 2.58 -13.22 11.43
CA LYS A 84 2.77 -14.48 12.17
C LYS A 84 1.58 -14.84 13.07
N ASP A 85 0.93 -13.86 13.67
CA ASP A 85 -0.22 -14.05 14.56
C ASP A 85 -1.54 -14.23 13.78
N GLY A 86 -1.52 -13.98 12.47
CA GLY A 86 -2.70 -13.90 11.64
C GLY A 86 -3.38 -12.53 11.70
N ILE A 87 -3.60 -11.93 10.53
CA ILE A 87 -4.39 -10.70 10.38
C ILE A 87 -5.89 -11.01 10.39
N GLU A 88 -6.69 -9.97 10.58
CA GLU A 88 -8.14 -10.03 10.61
C GLU A 88 -8.70 -10.58 9.29
N ALA A 89 -9.63 -11.54 9.35
CA ALA A 89 -10.17 -12.20 8.17
C ALA A 89 -10.93 -11.26 7.22
N THR A 90 -11.46 -10.16 7.75
CA THR A 90 -12.10 -9.07 6.99
C THR A 90 -11.11 -8.33 6.08
N ALA A 91 -9.79 -8.42 6.33
CA ALA A 91 -8.78 -7.86 5.44
C ALA A 91 -8.88 -8.39 4.01
N PHE A 92 -9.31 -9.65 3.85
CA PHE A 92 -9.55 -10.25 2.53
C PHE A 92 -10.57 -9.43 1.73
N GLU A 93 -11.70 -9.07 2.34
CA GLU A 93 -12.78 -8.30 1.71
C GLU A 93 -12.34 -6.85 1.42
N MET A 94 -11.53 -6.28 2.31
CA MET A 94 -10.94 -4.95 2.08
C MET A 94 -10.04 -4.95 0.85
N VAL A 95 -9.23 -6.01 0.69
CA VAL A 95 -8.34 -6.17 -0.47
C VAL A 95 -9.14 -6.36 -1.75
N THR A 96 -10.09 -7.29 -1.82
CA THR A 96 -10.89 -7.50 -3.04
C THR A 96 -11.64 -6.24 -3.46
N LYS A 97 -12.23 -5.52 -2.49
CA LYS A 97 -12.89 -4.23 -2.73
C LYS A 97 -11.93 -3.17 -3.28
N ALA A 98 -10.70 -3.09 -2.77
CA ALA A 98 -9.74 -2.09 -3.22
C ALA A 98 -9.25 -2.33 -4.65
N TYR A 99 -9.19 -3.60 -5.09
CA TYR A 99 -8.88 -3.97 -6.47
C TYR A 99 -10.09 -3.91 -7.40
N ASP A 100 -11.29 -3.64 -6.87
CA ASP A 100 -12.54 -3.65 -7.62
C ASP A 100 -12.71 -4.99 -8.39
N ILE A 101 -12.59 -6.10 -7.64
CA ILE A 101 -12.75 -7.47 -8.14
C ILE A 101 -13.79 -8.23 -7.32
N PRO A 102 -14.51 -9.20 -7.93
CA PRO A 102 -15.41 -10.05 -7.19
C PRO A 102 -14.66 -10.97 -6.22
N MET A 103 -15.33 -11.38 -5.15
CA MET A 103 -14.78 -12.31 -4.16
C MET A 103 -14.30 -13.63 -4.78
N SER A 104 -14.99 -14.10 -5.83
CA SER A 104 -14.64 -15.30 -6.58
C SER A 104 -13.25 -15.24 -7.22
N GLU A 105 -12.85 -14.05 -7.67
CA GLU A 105 -11.51 -13.81 -8.20
C GLU A 105 -10.48 -13.72 -7.07
N GLY A 106 -10.83 -13.05 -5.97
CA GLY A 106 -10.02 -13.00 -4.76
C GLY A 106 -9.65 -14.39 -4.23
N TYR A 107 -10.57 -15.36 -4.27
CA TYR A 107 -10.31 -16.75 -3.81
C TYR A 107 -9.16 -17.40 -4.59
N LYS A 108 -9.08 -17.11 -5.89
CA LYS A 108 -8.03 -17.64 -6.77
C LYS A 108 -6.71 -16.92 -6.52
N LEU A 109 -6.72 -15.59 -6.56
CA LEU A 109 -5.53 -14.75 -6.43
C LEU A 109 -4.82 -14.95 -5.09
N MET A 110 -5.58 -14.94 -3.99
CA MET A 110 -5.02 -15.12 -2.65
C MET A 110 -4.97 -16.58 -2.22
N GLY A 111 -5.45 -17.52 -3.06
CA GLY A 111 -5.46 -18.96 -2.80
C GLY A 111 -6.14 -19.34 -1.48
N ILE A 112 -7.29 -18.73 -1.20
CA ILE A 112 -8.14 -19.02 -0.04
C ILE A 112 -9.52 -19.46 -0.55
N PRO A 113 -9.86 -20.76 -0.45
CA PRO A 113 -11.16 -21.25 -0.88
C PRO A 113 -12.30 -20.57 -0.11
N GLN A 114 -13.46 -20.38 -0.75
CA GLN A 114 -14.63 -19.75 -0.14
C GLN A 114 -15.03 -20.37 1.21
N SER A 115 -15.07 -21.70 1.29
CA SER A 115 -15.42 -22.43 2.52
C SER A 115 -14.41 -22.18 3.64
N THR A 116 -13.13 -22.03 3.29
CA THR A 116 -12.07 -21.67 4.22
C THR A 116 -12.20 -20.23 4.67
N LEU A 117 -12.40 -19.27 3.75
CA LEU A 117 -12.59 -17.87 4.12
C LEU A 117 -13.80 -17.71 5.06
N ARG A 118 -14.93 -18.35 4.76
CA ARG A 118 -16.12 -18.33 5.65
C ARG A 118 -15.77 -18.82 7.06
N ARG A 119 -14.99 -19.90 7.18
CA ARG A 119 -14.52 -20.40 8.46
C ARG A 119 -13.58 -19.39 9.16
N ARG A 120 -12.73 -18.68 8.42
CA ARG A 120 -11.82 -17.65 8.97
C ARG A 120 -12.57 -16.42 9.46
N LEU A 121 -13.58 -15.97 8.72
CA LEU A 121 -14.46 -14.87 9.14
C LEU A 121 -15.14 -15.19 10.48
N ASN A 122 -15.65 -16.42 10.65
CA ASN A 122 -16.22 -16.85 11.93
C ASN A 122 -15.20 -16.94 13.07
N LYS A 123 -13.93 -17.27 12.77
CA LYS A 123 -12.83 -17.34 13.74
C LYS A 123 -12.12 -16.00 13.97
N GLY A 124 -12.43 -14.97 13.18
CA GLY A 124 -11.85 -13.63 13.23
C GLY A 124 -10.51 -13.44 12.51
N LYS A 125 -9.69 -14.48 12.32
CA LYS A 125 -8.32 -14.35 11.77
C LYS A 125 -8.00 -15.31 10.64
N LEU A 126 -7.13 -14.86 9.73
CA LEU A 126 -6.44 -15.66 8.73
C LEU A 126 -5.28 -16.44 9.35
N LEU A 127 -4.84 -17.52 8.69
CA LEU A 127 -3.55 -18.17 8.99
C LEU A 127 -2.37 -17.28 8.61
N PRO A 128 -1.15 -17.58 9.09
CA PRO A 128 0.03 -16.80 8.74
C PRO A 128 0.30 -16.73 7.22
N ASN A 129 0.21 -17.86 6.52
CA ASN A 129 0.40 -17.92 5.06
C ASN A 129 -0.75 -17.29 4.26
N GLU A 130 -1.97 -17.29 4.81
CA GLU A 130 -3.11 -16.56 4.24
C GLU A 130 -2.91 -15.04 4.43
N SER A 131 -2.43 -14.64 5.61
CA SER A 131 -2.14 -13.25 5.98
C SER A 131 -1.04 -12.65 5.12
N ASP A 132 0.04 -13.41 4.89
CA ASP A 132 1.14 -13.01 4.02
C ASP A 132 0.67 -12.65 2.60
N ARG A 133 -0.18 -13.52 2.01
CA ARG A 133 -0.77 -13.29 0.68
C ARG A 133 -1.69 -12.07 0.64
N VAL A 134 -2.57 -11.93 1.63
CA VAL A 134 -3.47 -10.76 1.72
C VAL A 134 -2.67 -9.47 1.91
N TYR A 135 -1.63 -9.50 2.76
CA TYR A 135 -0.75 -8.37 2.99
C TYR A 135 0.00 -7.94 1.73
N ARG A 136 0.56 -8.90 0.96
CA ARG A 136 1.24 -8.63 -0.31
C ARG A 136 0.37 -7.81 -1.25
N TYR A 137 -0.87 -8.22 -1.47
CA TYR A 137 -1.82 -7.46 -2.30
C TYR A 137 -2.16 -6.10 -1.69
N ALA A 138 -2.31 -6.00 -0.37
CA ALA A 138 -2.55 -4.72 0.29
C ALA A 138 -1.38 -3.72 0.12
N GLU A 139 -0.14 -4.21 0.19
CA GLU A 139 1.07 -3.42 -0.02
C GLU A 139 1.23 -2.99 -1.48
N LEU A 140 1.00 -3.89 -2.43
CA LEU A 140 1.02 -3.59 -3.86
C LEU A 140 0.01 -2.52 -4.25
N MET A 141 -1.25 -2.64 -3.81
CA MET A 141 -2.28 -1.61 -4.04
C MET A 141 -1.89 -0.27 -3.42
N THR A 142 -1.28 -0.28 -2.23
CA THR A 142 -0.78 0.94 -1.59
C THR A 142 0.25 1.64 -2.47
N LYS A 143 1.25 0.90 -2.96
CA LYS A 143 2.32 1.45 -3.81
C LYS A 143 1.80 1.94 -5.16
N ALA A 144 0.85 1.23 -5.77
CA ALA A 144 0.26 1.67 -7.04
C ALA A 144 -0.64 2.90 -6.87
N THR A 145 -1.39 2.99 -5.76
CA THR A 145 -2.20 4.19 -5.45
C THR A 145 -1.31 5.42 -5.30
N GLU A 146 -0.15 5.28 -4.65
CA GLU A 146 0.85 6.35 -4.60
C GLU A 146 1.39 6.72 -5.99
N MET A 147 1.68 5.72 -6.84
CA MET A 147 2.11 5.94 -8.23
C MET A 147 1.04 6.69 -9.05
N MET A 148 -0.24 6.43 -8.78
CA MET A 148 -1.39 7.05 -9.43
C MET A 148 -1.85 8.35 -8.75
N GLN A 149 -0.95 9.07 -8.05
CA GLN A 149 -1.26 10.37 -7.43
C GLN A 149 -2.44 10.30 -6.44
N LYS A 150 -2.50 9.21 -5.66
CA LYS A 150 -3.56 8.88 -4.69
C LYS A 150 -4.92 8.50 -5.30
N ASP A 151 -4.98 8.17 -6.59
CA ASP A 151 -6.20 7.67 -7.22
C ASP A 151 -6.26 6.13 -7.15
N SER A 152 -7.07 5.61 -6.22
CA SER A 152 -7.25 4.17 -6.02
C SER A 152 -7.96 3.49 -7.20
N ASN A 153 -8.85 4.19 -7.91
CA ASN A 153 -9.60 3.63 -9.02
C ASN A 153 -8.69 3.44 -10.24
N ARG A 154 -7.77 4.39 -10.49
CA ARG A 154 -6.73 4.25 -11.50
C ARG A 154 -5.74 3.16 -11.15
N ALA A 155 -5.37 3.01 -9.88
CA ALA A 155 -4.51 1.92 -9.43
C ALA A 155 -5.17 0.55 -9.65
N ALA A 156 -6.44 0.38 -9.25
CA ALA A 156 -7.21 -0.84 -9.49
C ALA A 156 -7.31 -1.16 -10.99
N SER A 157 -7.58 -0.16 -11.82
CA SER A 157 -7.65 -0.32 -13.28
C SER A 157 -6.30 -0.74 -13.88
N TRP A 158 -5.19 -0.19 -13.39
CA TRP A 158 -3.83 -0.54 -13.83
C TRP A 158 -3.50 -2.00 -13.53
N PHE A 159 -3.87 -2.46 -12.34
CA PHE A 159 -3.67 -3.84 -11.89
C PHE A 159 -4.44 -4.89 -12.70
N LYS A 160 -5.53 -4.48 -13.35
CA LYS A 160 -6.38 -5.33 -14.21
C LYS A 160 -5.97 -5.30 -15.69
N LYS A 161 -4.99 -4.47 -16.08
CA LYS A 161 -4.56 -4.35 -17.47
C LYS A 161 -3.46 -5.38 -17.80
N PRO A 162 -3.63 -6.25 -18.81
CA PRO A 162 -2.58 -7.14 -19.30
C PRO A 162 -1.32 -6.38 -19.72
N MET A 163 -0.14 -6.94 -19.46
CA MET A 163 1.14 -6.31 -19.79
C MET A 163 2.08 -7.31 -20.46
N GLU A 164 2.68 -6.90 -21.59
CA GLU A 164 3.65 -7.72 -22.33
C GLU A 164 4.87 -8.08 -21.49
N ILE A 165 5.30 -7.18 -20.58
CA ILE A 165 6.42 -7.44 -19.67
C ILE A 165 6.19 -8.63 -18.72
N PHE A 166 4.93 -8.98 -18.47
CA PHE A 166 4.53 -10.14 -17.68
C PHE A 166 4.01 -11.27 -18.57
N GLY A 167 4.46 -11.34 -19.82
CA GLY A 167 4.03 -12.38 -20.76
C GLY A 167 2.54 -12.33 -21.12
N GLY A 168 1.91 -11.16 -20.99
CA GLY A 168 0.47 -10.98 -21.24
C GLY A 168 -0.40 -11.17 -20.00
N GLU A 169 0.16 -11.49 -18.83
CA GLU A 169 -0.58 -11.47 -17.57
C GLU A 169 -0.90 -10.05 -17.11
N THR A 170 -1.95 -9.92 -16.30
CA THR A 170 -2.20 -8.70 -15.52
C THR A 170 -1.26 -8.64 -14.31
N PRO A 171 -0.92 -7.45 -13.77
CA PRO A 171 -0.16 -7.36 -12.52
C PRO A 171 -0.81 -8.10 -11.34
N LEU A 172 -2.16 -8.23 -11.32
CA LEU A 172 -2.87 -9.02 -10.31
C LEU A 172 -2.55 -10.52 -10.37
N GLN A 173 -2.59 -11.07 -11.58
CA GLN A 173 -2.29 -12.48 -11.83
C GLN A 173 -0.82 -12.78 -11.58
N HIS A 174 0.06 -11.89 -12.05
CA HIS A 174 1.50 -12.05 -11.88
C HIS A 174 1.90 -12.06 -10.38
N ALA A 175 1.22 -11.25 -9.57
CA ALA A 175 1.44 -11.14 -8.12
C ALA A 175 0.94 -12.34 -7.28
N ILE A 176 0.42 -13.41 -7.89
CA ILE A 176 0.01 -14.63 -7.17
C ILE A 176 1.19 -15.22 -6.39
N THR A 177 2.37 -15.20 -7.00
CA THR A 177 3.61 -15.65 -6.36
C THR A 177 4.35 -14.48 -5.71
N GLU A 178 5.16 -14.78 -4.70
CA GLU A 178 6.01 -13.77 -4.06
C GLU A 178 7.04 -13.16 -5.02
N ILE A 179 7.55 -13.96 -5.96
CA ILE A 179 8.51 -13.49 -6.96
C ILE A 179 7.82 -12.53 -7.93
N GLY A 180 6.68 -12.93 -8.52
CA GLY A 180 5.94 -12.06 -9.43
C GLY A 180 5.43 -10.78 -8.78
N ALA A 181 5.08 -10.82 -7.48
CA ALA A 181 4.74 -9.61 -6.75
C ALA A 181 5.91 -8.63 -6.59
N ARG A 182 7.13 -9.14 -6.38
CA ARG A 182 8.33 -8.30 -6.39
C ARG A 182 8.58 -7.69 -7.77
N GLU A 183 8.37 -8.43 -8.85
CA GLU A 183 8.50 -7.90 -10.21
C GLU A 183 7.46 -6.79 -10.50
N VAL A 184 6.24 -6.95 -10.01
CA VAL A 184 5.20 -5.90 -10.06
C VAL A 184 5.60 -4.68 -9.23
N GLU A 185 6.13 -4.88 -8.03
CA GLU A 185 6.63 -3.80 -7.19
C GLU A 185 7.77 -3.02 -7.86
N ASP A 186 8.73 -3.73 -8.45
CA ASP A 186 9.86 -3.15 -9.17
C ASP A 186 9.38 -2.35 -10.38
N LEU A 187 8.38 -2.84 -11.12
CA LEU A 187 7.74 -2.08 -12.19
C LEU A 187 7.09 -0.80 -11.68
N ILE A 188 6.34 -0.85 -10.56
CA ILE A 188 5.76 0.35 -9.94
C ILE A 188 6.86 1.36 -9.58
N GLY A 189 7.98 0.88 -9.02
CA GLY A 189 9.15 1.70 -8.69
C GLY A 189 9.74 2.39 -9.91
N ARG A 190 9.99 1.62 -10.99
CA ARG A 190 10.52 2.13 -12.26
C ARG A 190 9.63 3.20 -12.89
N ILE A 191 8.31 2.96 -12.95
CA ILE A 191 7.34 3.93 -13.48
C ILE A 191 7.38 5.23 -12.67
N ARG A 192 7.39 5.13 -11.32
CA ARG A 192 7.44 6.29 -10.43
C ARG A 192 8.70 7.14 -10.62
N HIS A 193 9.81 6.51 -11.00
CA HIS A 193 11.10 7.17 -11.25
C HIS A 193 11.33 7.55 -12.71
N GLY A 194 10.38 7.26 -13.62
CA GLY A 194 10.51 7.55 -15.04
C GLY A 194 11.58 6.72 -15.75
N VAL A 195 11.95 5.57 -15.19
CA VAL A 195 12.94 4.67 -15.78
C VAL A 195 12.20 3.61 -16.60
N PHE A 196 12.33 3.66 -17.91
CA PHE A 196 11.87 2.61 -18.82
C PHE A 196 13.11 1.84 -19.31
N SER A 197 13.12 0.53 -19.12
CA SER A 197 14.16 -0.39 -19.60
C SER A 197 13.50 -1.58 -20.24
#